data_AF-A0A7T5QYV3-F1
#
_entry.id   AF-A0A7T5QYV3-F1
#
_cell.length_a   1.000
_cell.length_b   1.000
_cell.length_c   1.000
_cell.angle_alpha   90.00
_cell.angle_beta   90.00
_cell.angle_gamma   90.00
#
_symmetry.space_group_name_H-M   'P 1'
#
loop_
_entity.id
_entity.type
_entity.pdbx_description
1 polymer ?
#
loop_
_entity_poly.entity_id
_entity_poly.type
_entity_poly.pdbx_seq_one_letter_code
_entity_poly.pdbx_strand_id
1 'polypeptide(L)'
;LRLKSVTNIQKITKSMKMVSAAKYARAERDLKQAKPLGLGTKTFYEQAEISAPEDEPKRLMVAITSDRGLCGAVHTGVARNIRDELLADPKARENTKIICVGDKSKAVLQRMFADNILFVATEVGRKPPTFQ
;
A
#
# COMPACT_ATOMS: atom_id res chain seq x y z
N LEU A 1 -37.42 -3.22 -12.26
CA LEU A 1 -36.47 -2.88 -11.16
C LEU A 1 -35.00 -2.93 -11.58
N ARG A 2 -34.50 -4.00 -12.23
CA ARG A 2 -33.09 -4.14 -12.65
C ARG A 2 -32.56 -3.02 -13.55
N LEU A 3 -33.31 -2.65 -14.60
CA LEU A 3 -32.93 -1.57 -15.54
C LEU A 3 -32.68 -0.22 -14.84
N LYS A 4 -33.63 0.22 -14.00
CA LYS A 4 -33.49 1.45 -13.21
C LYS A 4 -32.26 1.43 -12.31
N SER A 5 -31.99 0.30 -11.64
CA SER A 5 -30.81 0.14 -10.77
C SER A 5 -29.49 0.25 -11.54
N VAL A 6 -29.37 -0.45 -12.68
CA VAL A 6 -28.16 -0.40 -13.52
C VAL A 6 -27.91 1.01 -14.07
N THR A 7 -28.95 1.69 -14.57
CA THR A 7 -28.83 3.08 -15.04
C THR A 7 -28.39 4.03 -13.94
N ASN A 8 -28.86 3.84 -12.71
CA ASN A 8 -28.43 4.65 -11.57
C ASN A 8 -26.97 4.38 -11.20
N ILE A 9 -26.55 3.12 -11.13
CA ILE A 9 -25.14 2.73 -10.88
C ILE A 9 -24.23 3.33 -11.95
N GLN A 10 -24.62 3.28 -13.23
CA GLN A 10 -23.87 3.87 -14.35
C GLN A 10 -23.67 5.39 -14.19
N LYS A 11 -24.69 6.12 -13.74
CA LYS A 11 -24.59 7.56 -13.47
C LYS A 11 -23.62 7.84 -12.32
N ILE A 12 -23.70 7.07 -11.24
CA ILE A 12 -22.82 7.20 -10.07
C ILE A 12 -21.36 6.96 -10.46
N THR A 13 -21.07 5.87 -11.18
CA THR A 13 -19.70 5.54 -11.61
C THR A 13 -19.13 6.57 -12.58
N LYS A 14 -19.95 7.13 -13.49
CA LYS A 14 -19.54 8.22 -14.39
C LYS A 14 -19.14 9.48 -13.61
N SER A 15 -19.93 9.88 -12.62
CA SER A 15 -19.59 11.00 -11.74
C SER A 15 -18.33 10.72 -10.92
N MET A 16 -18.21 9.52 -10.34
CA MET A 16 -17.03 9.11 -9.57
C MET A 16 -15.77 9.11 -10.44
N LYS A 17 -15.83 8.73 -11.71
CA LYS A 17 -14.68 8.79 -12.64
C LYS A 17 -14.13 10.22 -12.72
N MET A 18 -15.00 11.22 -12.87
CA MET A 18 -14.59 12.63 -12.94
C MET A 18 -13.98 13.12 -11.63
N VAL A 19 -14.58 12.75 -10.48
CA VAL A 19 -14.05 13.10 -9.15
C VAL A 19 -12.68 12.46 -8.92
N SER A 20 -12.51 11.18 -9.28
CA SER A 20 -11.24 10.47 -9.16
C SER A 20 -10.16 11.05 -10.08
N ALA A 21 -10.52 11.45 -11.30
CA ALA A 21 -9.59 12.12 -12.21
C ALA A 21 -9.05 13.44 -11.62
N ALA A 22 -9.93 14.27 -11.04
CA ALA A 22 -9.51 15.51 -10.37
C ALA A 22 -8.61 15.26 -9.15
N LYS A 23 -8.90 14.22 -8.36
CA LYS A 23 -8.06 13.80 -7.22
C LYS A 23 -6.69 13.29 -7.67
N TYR A 24 -6.65 12.49 -8.74
CA TYR A 24 -5.40 12.00 -9.32
C TYR A 24 -4.52 13.15 -9.80
N ALA A 25 -5.08 14.11 -10.54
CA ALA A 25 -4.34 15.28 -11.03
C ALA A 25 -3.79 16.16 -9.89
N ARG A 26 -4.43 16.18 -8.72
CA ARG A 26 -3.87 16.80 -7.51
C ARG A 26 -2.71 15.97 -6.96
N ALA A 27 -2.93 14.68 -6.72
CA ALA A 27 -1.91 13.78 -6.18
C ALA A 27 -0.65 13.70 -7.05
N GLU A 28 -0.79 13.77 -8.38
CA GLU A 28 0.35 13.79 -9.30
C GLU A 28 1.21 15.05 -9.13
N ARG A 29 0.58 16.22 -8.88
CA ARG A 29 1.31 17.47 -8.62
C ARG A 29 2.08 17.41 -7.30
N ASP A 30 1.44 16.91 -6.25
CA ASP A 30 2.06 16.76 -4.93
C ASP A 30 3.23 15.75 -4.99
N LEU A 31 3.06 14.65 -5.72
CA LEU A 31 4.11 13.64 -5.93
C LEU A 31 5.32 14.22 -6.67
N LYS A 32 5.12 15.07 -7.69
CA LYS A 32 6.22 15.70 -8.43
C LYS A 32 7.10 16.55 -7.51
N GLN A 33 6.52 17.21 -6.51
CA GLN A 33 7.27 18.00 -5.53
C GLN A 33 8.01 17.12 -4.52
N ALA A 34 7.44 15.99 -4.12
CA ALA A 34 8.05 15.06 -3.15
C ALA A 34 9.14 14.15 -3.77
N LYS A 35 9.08 13.89 -5.07
CA LYS A 35 9.97 12.93 -5.76
C LYS A 35 11.48 13.21 -5.58
N PRO A 36 11.97 14.46 -5.63
CA PRO A 36 13.39 14.76 -5.43
C PRO A 36 13.92 14.34 -4.05
N LEU A 37 13.09 14.41 -3.00
CA LEU A 37 13.48 14.03 -1.64
C LEU A 37 13.85 12.55 -1.56
N GLY A 38 13.03 11.69 -2.16
CA GLY A 38 13.28 10.25 -2.21
C GLY A 38 14.47 9.89 -3.09
N LEU A 39 14.61 10.57 -4.25
CA LEU A 39 15.68 10.28 -5.18
C LEU A 39 17.06 10.67 -4.62
N GLY A 40 17.18 11.86 -4.03
CA GLY A 40 18.45 12.30 -3.43
C GLY A 40 18.90 11.39 -2.29
N THR A 41 17.96 10.97 -1.44
CA THR A 41 18.22 10.02 -0.36
C THR A 41 18.70 8.67 -0.91
N LYS A 42 18.03 8.14 -1.95
CA LYS A 42 18.42 6.87 -2.58
C LYS A 42 19.84 6.94 -3.16
N THR A 43 20.15 7.98 -3.91
CA THR A 43 21.48 8.16 -4.52
C THR A 43 22.57 8.29 -3.46
N PHE A 44 22.30 8.97 -2.35
CA PHE A 44 23.24 9.04 -1.24
C PHE A 44 23.58 7.66 -0.67
N TYR A 45 22.58 6.83 -0.36
CA TYR A 45 22.81 5.48 0.17
C TYR A 45 23.53 4.56 -0.83
N GLU A 46 23.22 4.69 -2.13
CA GLU A 46 23.89 3.94 -3.20
C GLU A 46 25.38 4.32 -3.31
N GLN A 47 25.71 5.61 -3.26
CA GLN A 47 27.10 6.09 -3.33
C GLN A 47 27.91 5.81 -2.07
N ALA A 48 27.24 5.76 -0.92
CA ALA A 48 27.86 5.38 0.35
C ALA A 48 28.06 3.86 0.49
N GLU A 49 27.63 3.06 -0.50
CA GLU A 49 27.72 1.59 -0.51
C GLU A 49 27.12 0.93 0.74
N ILE A 50 26.08 1.54 1.31
CA ILE A 50 25.43 1.02 2.52
C ILE A 50 24.53 -0.15 2.13
N SER A 51 24.97 -1.35 2.47
CA SER A 51 24.21 -2.60 2.29
C SER A 51 23.50 -3.01 3.58
N ALA A 52 22.53 -3.91 3.43
CA ALA A 52 21.93 -4.57 4.59
C ALA A 52 23.01 -5.44 5.30
N PRO A 53 23.01 -5.51 6.63
CA PRO A 53 23.92 -6.39 7.37
C PRO A 53 23.77 -7.85 6.92
N GLU A 54 24.89 -8.59 6.86
CA GLU A 54 24.91 -10.01 6.46
C GLU A 54 24.29 -10.95 7.52
N ASP A 55 24.31 -10.56 8.79
CA ASP A 55 23.71 -11.31 9.89
C ASP A 55 22.19 -11.26 9.80
N GLU A 56 21.50 -12.40 9.58
CA GLU A 56 20.02 -12.53 9.43
C GLU A 56 19.21 -11.57 10.33
N PRO A 57 18.98 -10.31 9.91
CA PRO A 57 18.40 -9.34 10.81
C PRO A 57 16.91 -9.61 10.86
N LYS A 58 16.28 -9.37 12.00
CA LYS A 58 14.82 -9.37 12.09
C LYS A 58 14.26 -8.50 10.97
N ARG A 59 13.41 -9.08 10.12
CA ARG A 59 12.90 -8.41 8.92
C ARG A 59 11.61 -7.70 9.25
N LEU A 60 11.42 -6.50 8.68
CA LEU A 60 10.18 -5.74 8.80
C LEU A 60 9.63 -5.41 7.42
N MET A 61 8.42 -5.86 7.13
CA MET A 61 7.69 -5.52 5.91
C MET A 61 6.61 -4.49 6.22
N VAL A 62 6.58 -3.41 5.45
CA VAL A 62 5.56 -2.35 5.58
C VAL A 62 4.62 -2.42 4.39
N ALA A 63 3.39 -2.88 4.63
CA ALA A 63 2.35 -3.01 3.62
C ALA A 63 1.57 -1.70 3.48
N ILE A 64 1.94 -0.86 2.52
CA ILE A 64 1.29 0.44 2.28
C ILE A 64 0.08 0.27 1.35
N THR A 65 -1.11 0.50 1.89
CA THR A 65 -2.39 0.46 1.18
C THR A 65 -3.29 1.62 1.62
N SER A 66 -4.57 1.60 1.22
CA SER A 66 -5.58 2.56 1.68
C SER A 66 -6.75 1.84 2.30
N ASP A 67 -7.61 2.56 3.01
CA ASP A 67 -8.85 1.97 3.57
C ASP A 67 -9.97 1.88 2.52
N ARG A 68 -9.84 2.64 1.42
CA ARG A 68 -10.86 2.73 0.38
C ARG A 68 -10.74 1.57 -0.61
N GLY A 69 -11.90 1.03 -1.00
CA GLY A 69 -12.01 0.02 -2.07
C GLY A 69 -12.15 0.64 -3.46
N LEU A 70 -12.65 -0.17 -4.41
CA LEU A 70 -12.93 0.23 -5.81
C LEU A 70 -11.68 0.69 -6.60
N CYS A 71 -10.50 0.21 -6.24
CA CYS A 71 -9.22 0.53 -6.88
C CYS A 71 -8.66 -0.61 -7.75
N GLY A 72 -9.50 -1.57 -8.15
CA GLY A 72 -9.04 -2.76 -8.89
C GLY A 72 -8.06 -3.61 -8.08
N ALA A 73 -6.92 -3.96 -8.69
CA ALA A 73 -5.97 -4.94 -8.15
C ALA A 73 -4.87 -4.36 -7.25
N VAL A 74 -4.90 -3.06 -6.92
CA VAL A 74 -3.82 -2.39 -6.16
C VAL A 74 -3.54 -3.09 -4.82
N HIS A 75 -4.56 -3.25 -3.98
CA HIS A 75 -4.40 -3.85 -2.65
C HIS A 75 -4.01 -5.31 -2.72
N THR A 76 -4.61 -6.05 -3.65
CA THR A 76 -4.31 -7.47 -3.87
C THR A 76 -2.88 -7.64 -4.35
N GLY A 77 -2.36 -6.76 -5.20
CA GLY A 77 -0.97 -6.81 -5.67
C GLY A 77 0.03 -6.68 -4.52
N VAL A 78 -0.16 -5.68 -3.65
CA VAL A 78 0.70 -5.48 -2.46
C VAL A 78 0.67 -6.70 -1.54
N ALA A 79 -0.53 -7.15 -1.17
CA ALA A 79 -0.67 -8.28 -0.24
C ALA A 79 -0.17 -9.60 -0.86
N ARG A 80 -0.34 -9.78 -2.17
CA ARG A 80 0.15 -10.97 -2.89
C ARG A 80 1.66 -11.03 -2.90
N ASN A 81 2.36 -9.93 -3.19
CA ASN A 81 3.82 -9.90 -3.19
C ASN A 81 4.39 -10.27 -1.82
N ILE A 82 3.83 -9.69 -0.74
CA ILE A 82 4.24 -10.02 0.64
C ILE A 82 3.97 -11.49 0.95
N ARG A 83 2.78 -12.00 0.61
CA ARG A 83 2.43 -13.40 0.83
C ARG A 83 3.38 -14.34 0.10
N ASP A 84 3.62 -14.09 -1.19
CA ASP A 84 4.43 -14.98 -2.02
C ASP A 84 5.89 -15.02 -1.51
N GLU A 85 6.41 -13.89 -1.01
CA GLU A 85 7.72 -13.83 -0.36
C GLU A 85 7.76 -14.62 0.97
N LEU A 86 6.75 -14.48 1.83
CA LEU A 86 6.67 -15.22 3.10
C LEU A 86 6.35 -16.70 2.92
N LEU A 87 5.76 -17.11 1.80
CA LEU A 87 5.52 -18.52 1.50
C LEU A 87 6.74 -19.19 0.85
N ALA A 88 7.61 -18.42 0.20
CA ALA A 88 8.81 -18.95 -0.44
C ALA A 88 9.83 -19.48 0.57
N ASP A 89 9.93 -18.85 1.75
CA ASP A 89 10.88 -19.25 2.79
C ASP A 89 10.22 -19.24 4.20
N PRO A 90 10.00 -20.43 4.80
CA PRO A 90 9.48 -20.55 6.16
C PRO A 90 10.36 -19.88 7.24
N LYS A 91 11.68 -19.87 7.07
CA LYS A 91 12.58 -19.21 8.04
C LYS A 91 12.43 -17.70 7.96
N ALA A 92 12.41 -17.14 6.75
CA ALA A 92 12.10 -15.74 6.55
C ALA A 92 10.73 -15.38 7.11
N ARG A 93 9.72 -16.25 6.99
CA ARG A 93 8.40 -16.03 7.57
C ARG A 93 8.44 -15.88 9.08
N GLU A 94 9.12 -16.75 9.79
CA GLU A 94 9.22 -16.68 11.26
C GLU A 94 9.96 -15.41 11.73
N ASN A 95 10.99 -15.01 10.98
CA ASN A 95 11.81 -13.84 11.30
C ASN A 95 11.23 -12.51 10.79
N THR A 96 10.14 -12.52 10.02
CA THR A 96 9.55 -11.31 9.44
C THR A 96 8.33 -10.84 10.22
N LYS A 97 8.33 -9.56 10.54
CA LYS A 97 7.19 -8.84 11.10
C LYS A 97 6.58 -7.90 10.07
N ILE A 98 5.28 -7.62 10.20
CA ILE A 98 4.49 -6.86 9.23
C ILE A 98 3.85 -5.66 9.92
N ILE A 99 3.98 -4.48 9.32
CA ILE A 99 3.17 -3.31 9.65
C ILE A 99 2.20 -3.07 8.49
N CYS A 100 0.92 -3.04 8.78
CA CYS A 100 -0.11 -2.74 7.80
C CYS A 100 -0.48 -1.27 7.88
N VAL A 101 -0.28 -0.53 6.78
CA VAL A 101 -0.80 0.83 6.62
C VAL A 101 -2.03 0.74 5.73
N GLY A 102 -3.18 1.08 6.30
CA GLY A 102 -4.50 0.90 5.72
C GLY A 102 -5.14 -0.45 6.03
N ASP A 103 -6.47 -0.49 6.12
CA ASP A 103 -7.27 -1.67 6.48
C ASP A 103 -7.21 -2.78 5.43
N LYS A 104 -6.91 -2.45 4.17
CA LYS A 104 -7.00 -3.41 3.05
C LYS A 104 -5.85 -4.42 3.05
N SER A 105 -4.64 -4.02 3.42
CA SER A 105 -3.53 -4.97 3.59
C SER A 105 -3.80 -5.94 4.74
N LYS A 106 -4.25 -5.44 5.90
CA LYS A 106 -4.63 -6.26 7.06
C LYS A 106 -5.65 -7.33 6.68
N ALA A 107 -6.73 -6.95 6.00
CA ALA A 107 -7.82 -7.87 5.66
C ALA A 107 -7.36 -9.08 4.81
N VAL A 108 -6.31 -8.92 4.01
CA VAL A 108 -5.75 -10.02 3.20
C VAL A 108 -4.72 -10.81 3.99
N LEU A 109 -3.77 -10.13 4.64
CA LEU A 109 -2.61 -10.76 5.30
C LEU A 109 -2.97 -11.46 6.61
N GLN A 110 -3.96 -10.95 7.37
CA GLN A 110 -4.34 -11.50 8.67
C GLN A 110 -4.83 -12.96 8.59
N ARG A 111 -5.35 -13.41 7.44
CA ARG A 111 -5.83 -14.79 7.29
C ARG A 111 -4.71 -15.83 7.40
N MET A 112 -3.48 -15.47 7.04
CA MET A 112 -2.35 -16.41 6.95
C MET A 112 -1.19 -16.01 7.87
N PHE A 113 -1.06 -14.72 8.19
CA PHE A 113 0.11 -14.16 8.87
C PHE A 113 -0.29 -13.28 10.06
N ALA A 114 -1.35 -13.65 10.79
CA ALA A 114 -1.83 -12.89 11.95
C ALA A 114 -0.72 -12.63 12.98
N ASP A 115 0.08 -13.65 13.30
CA ASP A 115 1.16 -13.59 14.30
C ASP A 115 2.37 -12.75 13.87
N ASN A 116 2.46 -12.47 12.57
CA ASN A 116 3.50 -11.62 12.01
C ASN A 116 3.11 -10.13 12.07
N ILE A 117 1.82 -9.79 12.21
CA ILE A 117 1.36 -8.39 12.20
C ILE A 117 1.63 -7.75 13.56
N LEU A 118 2.50 -6.73 13.59
CA LEU A 118 2.81 -5.96 14.80
C LEU A 118 1.85 -4.80 15.02
N PHE A 119 1.50 -4.11 13.94
CA PHE A 119 0.76 -2.86 14.01
C PHE A 119 -0.08 -2.64 12.75
N VAL A 120 -1.22 -1.97 12.94
CA VAL A 120 -2.09 -1.55 11.86
C VAL A 120 -2.43 -0.07 12.03
N ALA A 121 -2.07 0.74 11.04
CA ALA A 121 -2.53 2.13 10.93
C ALA A 121 -3.80 2.18 10.05
N THR A 122 -4.85 2.83 10.55
CA THR A 122 -6.14 2.99 9.85
C THR A 122 -6.44 4.47 9.61
N GLU A 123 -7.55 4.79 8.94
CA GLU A 123 -7.93 6.13 8.47
C GLU A 123 -6.93 6.75 7.46
N VAL A 124 -6.23 5.91 6.72
CA VAL A 124 -5.24 6.27 5.70
C VAL A 124 -5.90 6.38 4.32
N GLY A 125 -5.67 7.53 3.66
CA GLY A 125 -6.19 7.82 2.31
C GLY A 125 -7.58 8.47 2.29
N ARG A 126 -8.12 8.85 3.46
CA ARG A 126 -9.34 9.67 3.55
C ARG A 126 -9.06 11.13 3.21
N LYS A 127 -8.03 11.70 3.85
CA LYS A 127 -7.41 13.00 3.55
C LYS A 127 -6.11 12.78 2.76
N PRO A 128 -5.63 13.78 2.01
CA PRO A 128 -4.30 13.71 1.40
C PRO A 128 -3.23 13.47 2.49
N PRO A 129 -2.28 12.54 2.28
CA PRO A 129 -1.20 12.31 3.23
C PRO A 129 -0.28 13.54 3.29
N THR A 130 0.20 13.83 4.50
CA THR A 130 1.15 14.90 4.80
C THR A 130 2.43 14.31 5.39
N PHE A 131 3.45 15.14 5.57
CA PHE A 131 4.66 14.75 6.29
C PHE A 131 4.41 14.52 7.79
N GLN A 132 3.45 15.26 8.36
CA GLN A 132 2.95 15.09 9.73
C GLN A 132 2.06 13.85 9.86
#